data_AF-A0A0F2P4J0-F1
#
_entry.id   AF-A0A0F2P4J0-F1
#
_cell.length_a   1.000
_cell.length_b   1.000
_cell.length_c   1.000
_cell.angle_alpha   90.00
_cell.angle_beta   90.00
_cell.angle_gamma   90.00
#
_symmetry.space_group_name_H-M   'P 1'
#
loop_
_entity.id
_entity.type
_entity.pdbx_description
1 polymer ?
#
loop_
_entity_poly.entity_id
_entity_poly.type
_entity_poly.pdbx_seq_one_letter_code
_entity_poly.pdbx_strand_id
1 'polypeptide(L)'
;MRRAALAFAVLLLLMGMVQAVRIGLGNLAYVKAEHEVSAWHGDASQPTLVSIQRAESAIRSALRFAPDNPDALTLAAQIHGWKGFILARQQGNPALAASHYAETLDLLRQALRLRPAQAQTWALIAEYKTLLGERDKEWHLAKEKALEFGGADIKLVLRMTNL
;
A
#
# COMPACT_ATOMS: atom_id res chain seq x y z
N MET A 1 -1.68 -36.82 33.95
CA MET A 1 -1.12 -36.61 32.59
C MET A 1 -2.20 -36.42 31.52
N ARG A 2 -3.19 -37.31 31.35
CA ARG A 2 -4.24 -37.20 30.30
C ARG A 2 -5.08 -35.91 30.33
N ARG A 3 -5.51 -35.45 31.52
CA ARG A 3 -6.27 -34.19 31.67
C ARG A 3 -5.43 -32.95 31.31
N ALA A 4 -4.14 -32.95 31.66
CA ALA A 4 -3.22 -31.87 31.32
C ALA A 4 -2.96 -31.81 29.81
N ALA A 5 -2.78 -32.96 29.15
CA ALA A 5 -2.64 -33.03 27.70
C ALA A 5 -3.91 -32.54 26.96
N LEU A 6 -5.10 -32.90 27.46
CA LEU A 6 -6.36 -32.42 26.91
C LEU A 6 -6.50 -30.89 27.06
N ALA A 7 -6.22 -30.35 28.25
CA ALA A 7 -6.28 -28.91 28.49
C ALA A 7 -5.30 -28.14 27.58
N PHE A 8 -4.08 -28.66 27.40
CA PHE A 8 -3.09 -28.09 26.49
C PHE A 8 -3.57 -28.10 25.03
N ALA A 9 -4.14 -29.22 24.57
CA ALA A 9 -4.70 -29.31 23.21
C ALA A 9 -5.85 -28.31 23.00
N VAL A 10 -6.74 -28.15 23.98
CA VAL A 10 -7.84 -27.16 23.91
C VAL A 10 -7.29 -25.73 23.84
N LEU A 11 -6.26 -25.39 24.62
CA LEU A 11 -5.62 -24.07 24.57
C LEU A 11 -4.99 -23.78 23.20
N LEU A 12 -4.32 -24.75 22.60
CA LEU A 12 -3.75 -24.60 21.26
C LEU A 12 -4.84 -24.37 20.19
N LEU A 13 -5.96 -25.08 20.28
CA LEU A 13 -7.09 -24.88 19.37
C LEU A 13 -7.71 -23.50 19.52
N LEU A 14 -7.92 -23.04 20.76
CA LEU A 14 -8.45 -21.69 21.02
C LEU A 14 -7.49 -20.61 20.50
N MET A 15 -6.18 -20.77 20.72
CA MET A 15 -5.18 -19.87 20.18
C MET A 15 -5.21 -19.85 18.65
N GLY A 16 -5.32 -21.01 18.00
CA GLY A 16 -5.47 -21.12 16.55
C GLY A 16 -6.72 -20.42 16.01
N MET A 17 -7.86 -20.58 16.69
CA MET A 17 -9.11 -19.89 16.32
C MET A 17 -8.97 -18.37 16.44
N VAL A 18 -8.36 -17.86 17.52
CA VAL A 18 -8.12 -16.42 17.70
C VAL A 18 -7.22 -15.88 16.58
N GLN A 19 -6.16 -16.60 16.20
CA GLN A 19 -5.30 -16.19 15.10
C GLN A 19 -6.04 -16.20 13.75
N ALA A 20 -6.84 -17.22 13.47
CA ALA A 20 -7.64 -17.29 12.24
C ALA A 20 -8.62 -16.12 12.12
N VAL A 21 -9.33 -15.78 13.20
CA VAL A 21 -10.23 -14.61 13.23
C VAL A 21 -9.44 -13.32 12.99
N ARG A 22 -8.29 -13.15 13.64
CA ARG A 22 -7.44 -11.98 13.48
C ARG A 22 -6.98 -11.79 12.03
N ILE A 23 -6.54 -12.86 11.39
CA ILE A 23 -6.13 -12.86 9.97
C ILE A 23 -7.34 -12.54 9.08
N GLY A 24 -8.48 -13.18 9.33
CA GLY A 24 -9.71 -12.96 8.57
C GLY A 24 -10.19 -11.51 8.61
N LEU A 25 -10.17 -10.89 9.79
CA LEU A 25 -10.51 -9.47 9.96
C LEU A 25 -9.51 -8.55 9.26
N GLY A 26 -8.22 -8.88 9.31
CA GLY A 26 -7.17 -8.16 8.59
C GLY A 26 -7.38 -8.19 7.08
N ASN A 27 -7.66 -9.37 6.53
CA ASN A 27 -7.89 -9.54 5.10
C ASN A 27 -9.18 -8.83 4.63
N LEU A 28 -10.26 -8.92 5.41
CA LEU A 28 -11.50 -8.21 5.09
C LEU A 28 -11.31 -6.68 5.07
N ALA A 29 -10.54 -6.16 6.04
CA ALA A 29 -10.21 -4.74 6.08
C ALA A 29 -9.32 -4.31 4.89
N TYR A 30 -8.38 -5.16 4.47
CA TYR A 30 -7.57 -4.94 3.27
C TYR A 30 -8.45 -4.87 2.01
N VAL A 31 -9.30 -5.88 1.78
CA VAL A 31 -10.18 -5.93 0.60
C VAL A 31 -11.13 -4.73 0.55
N LYS A 32 -11.61 -4.26 1.71
CA LYS A 32 -12.43 -3.04 1.78
C LYS A 32 -11.67 -1.79 1.33
N ALA A 33 -10.41 -1.64 1.74
CA ALA A 33 -9.57 -0.54 1.30
C ALA A 33 -9.27 -0.65 -0.20
N GLU A 34 -8.94 -1.86 -0.66
CA GLU A 34 -8.63 -2.15 -2.06
C GLU A 34 -9.81 -1.82 -2.97
N HIS A 35 -11.03 -2.21 -2.58
CA HIS A 35 -12.24 -1.89 -3.31
C HIS A 35 -12.46 -0.37 -3.47
N GLU A 36 -12.21 0.43 -2.43
CA GLU A 36 -12.26 1.90 -2.56
C GLU A 36 -11.21 2.39 -3.56
N VAL A 37 -9.96 1.92 -3.47
CA VAL A 37 -8.86 2.35 -4.35
C VAL A 37 -9.07 1.90 -5.80
N SER A 38 -9.60 0.72 -6.04
CA SER A 38 -9.91 0.22 -7.39
C SER A 38 -10.97 1.09 -8.07
N ALA A 39 -11.95 1.60 -7.32
CA ALA A 39 -12.97 2.49 -7.86
C ALA A 39 -12.39 3.83 -8.37
N TRP A 40 -11.24 4.28 -7.82
CA TRP A 40 -10.58 5.52 -8.26
C TRP A 40 -9.99 5.40 -9.67
N HIS A 41 -9.65 4.18 -10.09
CA HIS A 41 -9.03 3.91 -11.40
C HIS A 41 -10.07 3.58 -12.48
N GLY A 42 -11.25 3.06 -12.10
CA GLY A 42 -12.27 2.57 -13.03
C GLY A 42 -13.10 3.65 -13.73
N ASP A 43 -13.41 4.76 -13.04
CA ASP A 43 -14.42 5.73 -13.51
C ASP A 43 -13.84 7.08 -13.99
N ALA A 44 -12.53 7.16 -14.27
CA ALA A 44 -11.81 8.41 -14.59
C ALA A 44 -12.03 9.57 -13.58
N SER A 45 -12.61 9.25 -12.42
CA SER A 45 -13.07 10.20 -11.42
C SER A 45 -12.07 10.20 -10.28
N GLN A 46 -11.45 11.36 -10.05
CA GLN A 46 -10.53 11.53 -8.93
C GLN A 46 -11.21 11.17 -7.61
N PRO A 47 -10.48 10.55 -6.65
CA PRO A 47 -11.07 10.18 -5.38
C PRO A 47 -11.57 11.41 -4.61
N THR A 48 -12.75 11.28 -3.99
CA THR A 48 -13.24 12.29 -3.04
C THR A 48 -12.53 12.13 -1.69
N LEU A 49 -12.43 13.20 -0.91
CA LEU A 49 -11.84 13.14 0.43
C LEU A 49 -12.56 12.12 1.34
N VAL A 50 -13.88 11.96 1.16
CA VAL A 50 -14.67 10.96 1.89
C VAL A 50 -14.25 9.54 1.51
N SER A 51 -14.06 9.24 0.23
CA SER A 51 -13.58 7.92 -0.20
C SER A 51 -12.17 7.64 0.31
N ILE A 52 -11.28 8.64 0.27
CA ILE A 52 -9.92 8.54 0.85
C ILE A 52 -9.99 8.23 2.35
N GLN A 53 -10.83 8.92 3.12
CA GLN A 53 -10.99 8.67 4.55
C GLN A 53 -11.52 7.25 4.84
N ARG A 54 -12.44 6.73 4.02
CA ARG A 54 -12.93 5.35 4.14
C ARG A 54 -11.81 4.34 3.87
N ALA A 55 -11.05 4.55 2.80
CA ALA A 55 -9.90 3.71 2.46
C ALA A 55 -8.82 3.75 3.56
N GLU A 56 -8.50 4.94 4.08
CA GLU A 56 -7.53 5.15 5.16
C GLU A 56 -7.96 4.44 6.46
N SER A 57 -9.25 4.53 6.81
CA SER A 57 -9.80 3.82 7.97
C SER A 57 -9.68 2.29 7.83
N ALA A 58 -10.03 1.78 6.65
CA ALA A 58 -9.97 0.35 6.35
C ALA A 58 -8.52 -0.17 6.35
N ILE A 59 -7.59 0.52 5.68
CA ILE A 59 -6.19 0.08 5.59
C ILE A 59 -5.47 0.16 6.94
N ARG A 60 -5.76 1.18 7.76
CA ARG A 60 -5.26 1.22 9.14
C ARG A 60 -5.74 0.03 9.96
N SER A 61 -6.99 -0.41 9.74
CA SER A 61 -7.48 -1.61 10.41
C SER A 61 -6.77 -2.88 9.94
N ALA A 62 -6.49 -3.01 8.65
CA ALA A 62 -5.71 -4.12 8.11
C ALA A 62 -4.30 -4.18 8.72
N LEU A 63 -3.60 -3.04 8.74
CA LEU A 63 -2.24 -2.91 9.30
C LEU A 63 -2.20 -3.14 10.82
N ARG A 64 -3.27 -2.87 11.59
CA ARG A 64 -3.33 -3.27 13.00
C ARG A 64 -3.28 -4.79 13.18
N PHE A 65 -3.88 -5.55 12.27
CA PHE A 65 -3.90 -7.01 12.36
C PHE A 65 -2.64 -7.64 11.79
N ALA A 66 -2.10 -7.07 10.71
CA ALA A 66 -0.90 -7.51 10.01
C ALA A 66 -0.01 -6.31 9.63
N PRO A 67 0.81 -5.79 10.57
CA PRO A 67 1.63 -4.59 10.35
C PRO A 67 2.70 -4.78 9.27
N ASP A 68 3.21 -6.00 9.12
CA ASP A 68 4.26 -6.35 8.16
C ASP A 68 3.70 -6.98 6.88
N ASN A 69 2.47 -6.61 6.48
CA ASN A 69 1.92 -7.04 5.21
C ASN A 69 2.37 -6.09 4.08
N PRO A 70 3.23 -6.53 3.14
CA PRO A 70 3.75 -5.66 2.07
C PRO A 70 2.66 -5.11 1.14
N ASP A 71 1.60 -5.88 0.90
CA ASP A 71 0.50 -5.47 0.03
C ASP A 71 -0.34 -4.39 0.72
N ALA A 72 -0.58 -4.53 2.04
CA ALA A 72 -1.26 -3.51 2.83
C ALA A 72 -0.46 -2.20 2.94
N LEU A 73 0.88 -2.30 3.09
CA LEU A 73 1.76 -1.13 3.10
C LEU A 73 1.77 -0.41 1.74
N THR A 74 1.81 -1.16 0.64
CA THR A 74 1.75 -0.62 -0.73
C THR A 74 0.40 0.05 -1.00
N LEU A 75 -0.70 -0.51 -0.51
CA LEU A 75 -2.02 0.09 -0.64
C LEU A 75 -2.18 1.34 0.25
N ALA A 76 -1.62 1.33 1.46
CA ALA A 76 -1.60 2.50 2.35
C ALA A 76 -0.82 3.66 1.72
N ALA A 77 0.32 3.38 1.08
CA ALA A 77 1.10 4.35 0.32
C ALA A 77 0.26 5.02 -0.78
N GLN A 78 -0.46 4.25 -1.60
CA GLN A 78 -1.33 4.80 -2.65
C GLN A 78 -2.43 5.71 -2.08
N ILE A 79 -3.10 5.27 -1.00
CA ILE A 79 -4.14 6.06 -0.31
C ILE A 79 -3.55 7.39 0.19
N HIS A 80 -2.35 7.33 0.77
CA HIS A 80 -1.69 8.50 1.33
C HIS A 80 -1.22 9.49 0.24
N GLY A 81 -0.69 9.01 -0.88
CA GLY A 81 -0.34 9.84 -2.02
C GLY A 81 -1.55 10.54 -2.64
N TRP A 82 -2.67 9.83 -2.80
CA TRP A 82 -3.94 10.44 -3.26
C TRP A 82 -4.47 11.50 -2.28
N LYS A 83 -4.36 11.25 -0.97
CA LYS A 83 -4.71 12.24 0.07
C LYS A 83 -3.90 13.52 -0.09
N GLY A 84 -2.59 13.40 -0.28
CA GLY A 84 -1.70 14.53 -0.50
C GLY A 84 -2.08 15.34 -1.74
N PHE A 85 -2.31 14.66 -2.87
CA PHE A 85 -2.72 15.30 -4.11
C PHE A 85 -4.03 16.09 -3.96
N ILE A 86 -5.06 15.48 -3.35
CA ILE A 86 -6.37 16.12 -3.17
C ILE A 86 -6.29 17.30 -2.21
N LEU A 87 -5.61 17.16 -1.07
CA LEU A 87 -5.46 18.24 -0.09
C LEU A 87 -4.67 19.42 -0.66
N ALA A 88 -3.57 19.16 -1.36
CA ALA A 88 -2.78 20.20 -2.01
C ALA A 88 -3.61 21.00 -3.02
N ARG A 89 -4.42 20.31 -3.82
CA ARG A 89 -5.34 20.96 -4.78
C ARG A 89 -6.42 21.79 -4.08
N GLN A 90 -7.07 21.24 -3.06
CA GLN A 90 -8.14 21.95 -2.32
C GLN A 90 -7.62 23.21 -1.60
N GLN A 91 -6.38 23.17 -1.11
CA GLN A 91 -5.79 24.27 -0.33
C GLN A 91 -4.88 25.18 -1.16
N GLY A 92 -4.67 24.88 -2.45
CA GLY A 92 -3.73 25.62 -3.31
C GLY A 92 -2.28 25.57 -2.81
N ASN A 93 -1.91 24.53 -2.04
CA ASN A 93 -0.59 24.43 -1.42
C ASN A 93 0.16 23.17 -1.89
N PRO A 94 1.05 23.29 -2.89
CA PRO A 94 1.79 22.14 -3.42
C PRO A 94 2.76 21.53 -2.40
N ALA A 95 3.19 22.26 -1.37
CA ALA A 95 4.07 21.71 -0.34
C ALA A 95 3.40 20.60 0.49
N LEU A 96 2.06 20.61 0.59
CA LEU A 96 1.32 19.53 1.24
C LEU A 96 1.45 18.21 0.48
N ALA A 97 1.38 18.26 -0.86
CA ALA A 97 1.57 17.06 -1.67
C ALA A 97 2.97 16.49 -1.47
N ALA A 98 4.00 17.35 -1.45
CA ALA A 98 5.37 16.92 -1.23
C ALA A 98 5.58 16.20 0.11
N SER A 99 5.00 16.72 1.21
CA SER A 99 5.06 16.07 2.53
C SER A 99 4.43 14.67 2.49
N HIS A 100 3.24 14.55 1.90
CA HIS A 100 2.55 13.27 1.76
C HIS A 100 3.30 12.30 0.82
N TYR A 101 3.92 12.78 -0.24
CA TYR A 101 4.72 11.94 -1.13
C TYR A 101 5.98 11.39 -0.45
N ALA A 102 6.61 12.17 0.43
CA ALA A 102 7.73 11.67 1.23
C ALA A 102 7.31 10.52 2.16
N GLU A 103 6.21 10.67 2.90
CA GLU A 103 5.63 9.59 3.74
C GLU A 103 5.22 8.37 2.91
N THR A 104 4.71 8.61 1.70
CA THR A 104 4.36 7.56 0.73
C THR A 104 5.58 6.73 0.34
N LEU A 105 6.71 7.38 0.03
CA LEU A 105 7.97 6.70 -0.29
C LEU A 105 8.46 5.86 0.89
N ASP A 106 8.34 6.35 2.12
CA ASP A 106 8.73 5.59 3.30
C ASP A 106 7.92 4.31 3.43
N LEU A 107 6.59 4.36 3.28
CA LEU A 107 5.72 3.18 3.27
C LEU A 107 6.12 2.17 2.18
N LEU A 108 6.39 2.64 0.96
CA LEU A 108 6.82 1.79 -0.15
C LEU A 108 8.17 1.12 0.13
N ARG A 109 9.12 1.84 0.73
CA ARG A 109 10.39 1.27 1.19
C ARG A 109 10.19 0.20 2.26
N GLN A 110 9.22 0.37 3.17
CA GLN A 110 8.89 -0.70 4.14
C GLN A 110 8.34 -1.94 3.44
N ALA A 111 7.42 -1.76 2.48
CA ALA A 111 6.89 -2.87 1.69
C ALA A 111 8.00 -3.62 0.94
N LEU A 112 8.95 -2.91 0.32
CA LEU A 112 10.07 -3.53 -0.39
C LEU A 112 11.08 -4.25 0.50
N ARG A 113 11.27 -3.81 1.76
CA ARG A 113 12.07 -4.56 2.74
C ARG A 113 11.46 -5.94 3.01
N LEU A 114 10.14 -6.06 2.95
CA LEU A 114 9.41 -7.31 3.18
C LEU A 114 9.27 -8.15 1.90
N ARG A 115 9.07 -7.51 0.73
CA ARG A 115 8.95 -8.16 -0.57
C ARG A 115 9.72 -7.39 -1.66
N PRO A 116 11.03 -7.64 -1.83
CA PRO A 116 11.87 -6.88 -2.78
C PRO A 116 11.51 -7.06 -4.26
N ALA A 117 10.86 -8.16 -4.63
CA ALA A 117 10.51 -8.50 -6.02
C ALA A 117 9.13 -7.98 -6.47
N GLN A 118 8.58 -6.95 -5.81
CA GLN A 118 7.25 -6.43 -6.13
C GLN A 118 7.32 -5.28 -7.14
N ALA A 119 7.06 -5.59 -8.42
CA ALA A 119 7.17 -4.65 -9.53
C ALA A 119 6.34 -3.36 -9.36
N GLN A 120 5.09 -3.49 -8.90
CA GLN A 120 4.20 -2.35 -8.70
C GLN A 120 4.75 -1.38 -7.65
N THR A 121 5.29 -1.88 -6.55
CA THR A 121 5.86 -1.05 -5.47
C THR A 121 7.08 -0.27 -5.96
N TRP A 122 7.93 -0.89 -6.78
CA TRP A 122 9.02 -0.18 -7.46
C TRP A 122 8.51 0.88 -8.44
N ALA A 123 7.46 0.58 -9.22
CA ALA A 123 6.87 1.56 -10.14
C ALA A 123 6.33 2.79 -9.39
N LEU A 124 5.65 2.58 -8.25
CA LEU A 124 5.16 3.65 -7.39
C LEU A 124 6.30 4.50 -6.82
N ILE A 125 7.44 3.90 -6.42
CA ILE A 125 8.61 4.68 -6.00
C ILE A 125 9.07 5.59 -7.13
N ALA A 126 9.22 5.07 -8.35
CA ALA A 126 9.61 5.87 -9.50
C ALA A 126 8.61 7.00 -9.79
N GLU A 127 7.32 6.74 -9.68
CA GLU A 127 6.25 7.73 -9.85
C GLU A 127 6.34 8.86 -8.80
N TYR A 128 6.32 8.53 -7.51
CA TYR A 128 6.35 9.54 -6.44
C TYR A 128 7.66 10.34 -6.41
N LYS A 129 8.79 9.71 -6.74
CA LYS A 129 10.05 10.44 -6.91
C LYS A 129 10.01 11.37 -8.12
N THR A 130 9.33 10.99 -9.21
CA THR A 130 9.09 11.90 -10.34
C THR A 130 8.24 13.09 -9.93
N LEU A 131 7.17 12.86 -9.16
CA LEU A 131 6.29 13.92 -8.64
C LEU A 131 7.02 14.88 -7.70
N LEU A 132 8.03 14.40 -6.96
CA LEU A 132 8.91 15.21 -6.12
C LEU A 132 10.06 15.89 -6.90
N GLY A 133 10.26 15.56 -8.17
CA GLY A 133 11.40 16.03 -8.96
C GLY A 133 12.74 15.35 -8.61
N GLU A 134 12.72 14.28 -7.82
CA GLU A 134 13.90 13.54 -7.35
C GLU A 134 14.34 12.47 -8.37
N ARG A 135 15.21 12.84 -9.31
CA ARG A 135 15.78 11.90 -10.30
C ARG A 135 17.14 11.36 -9.85
N ASP A 136 17.15 10.69 -8.71
CA ASP A 136 18.38 10.16 -8.10
C ASP A 136 18.61 8.66 -8.40
N LYS A 137 19.61 8.07 -7.72
CA LYS A 137 19.96 6.64 -7.90
C LYS A 137 18.80 5.70 -7.58
N GLU A 138 18.01 6.00 -6.55
CA GLU A 138 16.86 5.16 -6.18
C GLU A 138 15.75 5.28 -7.22
N TRP A 139 15.54 6.46 -7.82
CA TRP A 139 14.60 6.60 -8.95
C TRP A 139 14.99 5.71 -10.14
N HIS A 140 16.27 5.71 -10.52
CA HIS A 140 16.76 4.86 -11.61
C HIS A 140 16.60 3.37 -11.28
N LEU A 141 17.01 2.96 -10.07
CA LEU A 141 16.88 1.59 -9.60
C LEU A 141 15.41 1.14 -9.59
N ALA A 142 14.50 2.01 -9.12
CA ALA A 142 13.08 1.71 -9.06
C ALA A 142 12.50 1.44 -10.44
N LYS A 143 12.88 2.22 -11.45
CA LYS A 143 12.44 1.97 -12.84
C LYS A 143 13.00 0.66 -13.38
N GLU A 144 14.27 0.38 -13.16
CA GLU A 144 14.91 -0.86 -13.59
C GLU A 144 14.20 -2.07 -12.96
N LYS A 145 14.01 -2.07 -11.64
CA LYS A 145 13.34 -3.16 -10.91
C LYS A 145 11.88 -3.31 -11.27
N ALA A 146 11.16 -2.21 -11.52
CA ALA A 146 9.80 -2.28 -12.01
C ALA A 146 9.71 -2.94 -13.40
N LEU A 147 10.69 -2.70 -14.29
CA LEU A 147 10.75 -3.34 -15.61
C LEU A 147 11.22 -4.80 -15.53
N GLU A 148 12.14 -5.11 -14.62
CA GLU A 148 12.67 -6.46 -14.38
C GLU A 148 11.58 -7.39 -13.84
N PHE A 149 10.88 -6.97 -12.78
CA PHE A 149 9.85 -7.78 -12.13
C PHE A 149 8.45 -7.62 -12.77
N GLY A 150 8.25 -6.57 -13.59
CA GLY A 150 6.95 -6.22 -14.16
C GLY A 150 6.59 -6.95 -15.44
N GLY A 151 5.29 -7.17 -15.64
CA GLY A 151 4.70 -7.62 -16.89
C GLY A 151 4.63 -6.53 -17.96
N ALA A 152 3.90 -6.78 -19.04
CA ALA A 152 3.76 -5.84 -20.17
C ALA A 152 3.16 -4.48 -19.76
N ASP A 153 2.22 -4.47 -18.81
CA ASP A 153 1.47 -3.26 -18.44
C ASP A 153 2.34 -2.21 -17.73
N ILE A 154 3.18 -2.65 -16.78
CA ILE A 154 4.14 -1.77 -16.09
C ILE A 154 5.19 -1.23 -17.07
N LYS A 155 5.59 -2.05 -18.05
CA LYS A 155 6.53 -1.65 -19.11
C LYS A 155 5.94 -0.58 -20.03
N LEU A 156 4.63 -0.58 -20.26
CA LEU A 156 3.96 0.41 -21.09
C LEU A 156 3.90 1.77 -20.38
N VAL A 157 3.45 1.78 -19.11
CA VAL A 157 3.33 3.01 -18.30
C VAL A 157 4.68 3.71 -18.14
N LEU A 158 5.74 2.96 -17.81
CA LEU A 158 7.07 3.53 -17.60
C LEU A 158 7.74 4.04 -18.88
N ARG A 159 7.40 3.50 -20.06
CA ARG A 159 7.90 4.01 -21.34
C ARG A 159 7.30 5.37 -21.69
N MET A 160 6.03 5.60 -21.35
CA MET A 160 5.36 6.87 -21.62
C MET A 160 5.89 8.01 -20.75
N THR A 161 6.34 7.71 -19.53
CA THR A 161 6.99 8.69 -18.62
C THR A 161 8.45 9.04 -18.99
N ASN A 162 8.99 8.49 -20.09
CA ASN A 162 10.34 8.81 -20.61
C ASN A 162 10.35 9.86 -21.74
N LEU A 163 9.19 10.33 -22.18
CA LEU A 163 9.02 11.44 -23.14
C LEU A 163 8.85 12.77 -22.39
#